data_AF-A0AAV7JBD5-F1
#
_entry.id   AF-A0AAV7JBD5-F1
#
_cell.length_a   1.000
_cell.length_b   1.000
_cell.length_c   1.000
_cell.angle_alpha   90.00
_cell.angle_beta   90.00
_cell.angle_gamma   90.00
#
_symmetry.space_group_name_H-M   'P 1'
#
loop_
_entity.id
_entity.type
_entity.pdbx_description
1 polymer ?
#
loop_
_entity_poly.entity_id
_entity_poly.type
_entity_poly.pdbx_seq_one_letter_code
_entity_poly.pdbx_strand_id
1 'polypeptide(L)'
;MNGRHPCIWCTWDNRRGLDSVQWEERSSAHHLEMFQNLQDMYQGDSKNHAIDCDGIEDRQALNVWLVDFMQMFNLPELHLLLGIGQKLYDAILITMSEDEKEHHEAILKKLNIHRSAYHGGAFEGNAMRKITKEVLELGFPKSNSSYITLVKFRCVVDSCFGKHIKGDFKMAIYHFEQTFKQSGLSCSTKVHVLCRHLIPFSTKHLPDGMGLGSVSEQAFESALSRFGRVWETRYKCQEENEKFPECLLNTVSDVNFVNFINKS
;
A
#
# COMPACT_ATOMS: atom_id res chain seq x y z
N MET A 1 -10.47 5.92 11.87
CA MET A 1 -11.00 6.98 10.98
C MET A 1 -9.87 7.42 10.08
N ASN A 2 -10.07 7.53 8.77
CA ASN A 2 -9.02 8.09 7.90
C ASN A 2 -8.97 9.60 8.14
N GLY A 3 -7.79 10.15 8.42
CA GLY A 3 -7.59 11.59 8.55
C GLY A 3 -8.04 12.34 7.28
N ARG A 4 -8.36 13.63 7.44
CA ARG A 4 -8.80 14.51 6.33
C ARG A 4 -7.78 14.56 5.19
N HIS A 5 -6.49 14.57 5.54
CA HIS A 5 -5.36 14.59 4.62
C HIS A 5 -4.54 13.30 4.76
N PRO A 6 -5.01 12.17 4.20
CA PRO A 6 -4.42 10.87 4.48
C PRO A 6 -3.22 10.54 3.59
N CYS A 7 -2.87 11.41 2.63
CA CYS A 7 -1.71 11.21 1.77
C CYS A 7 -0.46 11.79 2.44
N ILE A 8 0.60 10.98 2.51
CA ILE A 8 1.89 11.40 3.08
C ILE A 8 2.74 12.19 2.08
N TRP A 9 2.39 12.16 0.79
CA TRP A 9 3.15 12.81 -0.30
C TRP A 9 2.55 14.14 -0.75
N CYS A 10 1.28 14.43 -0.44
CA CYS A 10 0.65 15.70 -0.81
C CYS A 10 -0.47 16.11 0.13
N THR A 11 -0.98 17.33 -0.02
CA THR A 11 -2.05 17.91 0.82
C THR A 11 -3.48 17.46 0.44
N TRP A 12 -3.63 16.31 -0.23
CA TRP A 12 -4.92 15.82 -0.73
C TRP A 12 -6.00 15.68 0.37
N ASP A 13 -7.12 16.40 0.23
CA ASP A 13 -8.31 16.26 1.08
C ASP A 13 -9.21 15.15 0.53
N ASN A 14 -9.38 14.06 1.30
CA ASN A 14 -10.11 12.88 0.86
C ASN A 14 -11.61 13.12 0.62
N ARG A 15 -12.18 14.23 1.09
CA ARG A 15 -13.58 14.61 0.86
C ARG A 15 -13.81 15.20 -0.53
N ARG A 16 -12.73 15.63 -1.21
CA ARG A 16 -12.79 16.24 -2.55
C ARG A 16 -12.63 15.22 -3.70
N GLY A 17 -12.40 13.94 -3.40
CA GLY A 17 -12.24 12.89 -4.40
C GLY A 17 -10.95 12.98 -5.22
N LEU A 18 -10.88 12.24 -6.33
CA LEU A 18 -9.69 12.17 -7.22
C LEU A 18 -9.41 13.46 -8.00
N ASP A 19 -10.45 14.26 -8.23
CA ASP A 19 -10.42 15.46 -9.07
C ASP A 19 -10.06 16.73 -8.31
N SER A 20 -9.63 16.62 -7.04
CA SER A 20 -9.05 17.75 -6.32
C SER A 20 -7.84 18.26 -7.11
N VAL A 21 -8.01 19.40 -7.79
CA VAL A 21 -6.98 20.04 -8.64
C VAL A 21 -5.95 20.79 -7.79
N GLN A 22 -6.27 21.02 -6.52
CA GLN A 22 -5.41 21.70 -5.55
C GLN A 22 -4.84 20.66 -4.58
N TRP A 23 -3.61 20.25 -4.84
CA TRP A 23 -2.75 19.60 -3.86
C TRP A 23 -1.31 20.03 -4.13
N GLU A 24 -0.56 20.20 -3.06
CA GLU A 24 0.86 20.54 -3.08
C GLU A 24 1.65 19.33 -2.63
N GLU A 25 2.78 19.06 -3.30
CA GLU A 25 3.70 18.01 -2.85
C GLU A 25 4.25 18.38 -1.47
N ARG A 26 4.20 17.42 -0.53
CA ARG A 26 4.82 17.61 0.77
C ARG A 26 6.32 17.42 0.64
N SER A 27 7.07 18.48 0.89
CA SER A 27 8.51 18.42 1.04
C SER A 27 8.90 18.24 2.50
N SER A 28 10.16 17.89 2.78
CA SER A 28 10.68 17.90 4.15
C SER A 28 10.64 19.31 4.76
N ALA A 29 10.80 20.35 3.93
CA ALA A 29 10.64 21.75 4.35
C ALA A 29 9.18 22.06 4.73
N HIS A 30 8.21 21.59 3.95
CA HIS A 30 6.79 21.74 4.27
C HIS A 30 6.42 21.07 5.59
N HIS A 31 6.87 19.83 5.83
CA HIS A 31 6.64 19.16 7.11
C HIS A 31 7.30 19.88 8.29
N LEU A 32 8.51 20.43 8.10
CA LEU A 32 9.21 21.20 9.12
C LEU A 32 8.48 22.52 9.44
N GLU A 33 8.00 23.23 8.41
CA GLU A 33 7.20 24.45 8.55
C GLU A 33 5.87 24.16 9.26
N MET A 34 5.14 23.12 8.85
CA MET A 34 3.91 22.69 9.52
C MET A 34 4.15 22.35 11.00
N PHE A 35 5.28 21.73 11.31
CA PHE A 35 5.65 21.43 12.69
C PHE A 35 5.99 22.68 13.50
N GLN A 36 6.75 23.62 12.94
CA GLN A 36 7.05 24.90 13.60
C GLN A 36 5.75 25.66 13.90
N ASN A 37 4.85 25.73 12.91
CA ASN A 37 3.52 26.33 13.09
C ASN A 37 2.71 25.61 14.18
N LEU A 38 2.77 24.27 14.24
CA LEU A 38 2.16 23.49 15.32
C LEU A 38 2.78 23.81 16.70
N GLN A 39 4.11 23.91 16.79
CA GLN A 39 4.78 24.25 18.05
C GLN A 39 4.40 25.63 18.58
N ASP A 40 4.27 26.61 17.68
CA ASP A 40 3.84 27.96 18.00
C ASP A 40 2.35 27.99 18.39
N MET A 41 1.52 27.19 17.73
CA MET A 41 0.09 27.05 18.04
C MET A 41 -0.19 26.33 19.37
N TYR A 42 0.60 25.32 19.75
CA TYR A 42 0.44 24.55 20.99
C TYR A 42 0.82 25.33 22.26
N GLN A 43 1.24 26.59 22.14
CA GLN A 43 1.26 27.54 23.27
C GLN A 43 -0.16 28.07 23.61
N GLY A 44 -1.18 27.70 22.80
CA GLY A 44 -2.62 27.90 23.05
C GLY A 44 -3.40 26.57 22.98
N ASP A 45 -4.60 26.58 23.56
CA ASP A 45 -5.42 25.42 23.96
C ASP A 45 -5.55 24.23 22.95
N SER A 46 -5.53 23.00 23.48
CA SER A 46 -4.86 21.84 22.83
C SER A 46 -5.73 20.82 22.08
N LYS A 47 -7.06 20.99 21.95
CA LYS A 47 -7.94 19.87 21.54
C LYS A 47 -8.64 19.96 20.18
N ASN A 48 -8.64 21.12 19.51
CA ASN A 48 -9.39 21.30 18.25
C ASN A 48 -8.52 21.57 17.01
N HIS A 49 -7.18 21.57 17.12
CA HIS A 49 -6.32 22.13 16.07
C HIS A 49 -5.46 21.12 15.29
N ALA A 50 -5.36 19.86 15.74
CA ALA A 50 -4.63 18.81 15.00
C ALA A 50 -5.26 18.47 13.63
N ILE A 51 -6.54 18.80 13.44
CA ILE A 51 -7.28 18.60 12.18
C ILE A 51 -6.78 19.56 11.08
N ASP A 52 -6.23 20.72 11.44
CA ASP A 52 -5.76 21.76 10.51
C ASP A 52 -4.26 21.63 10.19
N CYS A 53 -3.55 20.70 10.83
CA CYS A 53 -2.13 20.46 10.60
C CYS A 53 -1.87 19.06 10.05
N ASP A 54 -2.75 18.60 9.15
CA ASP A 54 -2.50 17.44 8.30
C ASP A 54 -2.24 16.11 9.03
N GLY A 55 -2.68 15.99 10.29
CA GLY A 55 -2.63 14.74 11.06
C GLY A 55 -1.28 14.42 11.70
N ILE A 56 -0.39 15.40 11.91
CA ILE A 56 0.86 15.22 12.65
C ILE A 56 0.56 15.31 14.16
N GLU A 57 0.51 14.18 14.86
CA GLU A 57 0.12 14.11 16.29
C GLU A 57 1.30 13.90 17.26
N ASP A 58 2.48 13.43 16.81
CA ASP A 58 3.55 12.99 17.73
C ASP A 58 4.89 13.74 17.57
N ARG A 59 5.38 14.30 18.67
CA ARG A 59 6.66 15.03 18.81
C ARG A 59 7.90 14.12 18.72
N GLN A 60 7.82 12.85 19.12
CA GLN A 60 9.02 12.00 19.25
C GLN A 60 9.42 11.31 17.94
N ALA A 61 8.48 11.11 17.02
CA ALA A 61 8.82 10.60 15.70
C ALA A 61 9.80 11.55 14.98
N LEU A 62 9.70 12.87 15.21
CA LEU A 62 10.17 13.93 14.31
C LEU A 62 11.70 14.17 14.18
N ASN A 63 12.53 13.59 15.06
CA ASN A 63 14.00 13.75 14.92
C ASN A 63 14.61 12.93 13.77
N VAL A 64 13.84 12.06 13.11
CA VAL A 64 14.30 11.19 12.01
C VAL A 64 14.00 11.77 10.60
N TRP A 65 13.27 12.90 10.50
CA TRP A 65 12.56 13.30 9.25
C TRP A 65 13.25 14.38 8.42
N LEU A 66 14.57 14.53 8.52
CA LEU A 66 15.34 15.53 7.77
C LEU A 66 15.74 15.09 6.34
N VAL A 67 15.27 13.92 5.88
CA VAL A 67 15.57 13.39 4.54
C VAL A 67 14.37 13.60 3.61
N ASP A 68 14.59 13.80 2.31
CA ASP A 68 13.55 13.93 1.29
C ASP A 68 12.57 12.75 1.41
N PHE A 69 11.31 13.03 1.72
CA PHE A 69 10.31 12.04 2.14
C PHE A 69 10.08 10.95 1.07
N MET A 70 10.22 11.32 -0.21
CA MET A 70 10.15 10.39 -1.34
C MET A 70 11.37 9.46 -1.44
N GLN A 71 12.51 9.85 -0.86
CA GLN A 71 13.71 9.01 -0.77
C GLN A 71 13.66 8.05 0.42
N MET A 72 12.86 8.34 1.45
CA MET A 72 12.69 7.47 2.63
C MET A 72 11.65 6.38 2.42
N PHE A 73 10.55 6.68 1.71
CA PHE A 73 9.43 5.75 1.56
C PHE A 73 9.23 5.36 0.10
N ASN A 74 9.66 4.14 -0.23
CA ASN A 74 9.32 3.52 -1.51
C ASN A 74 7.79 3.41 -1.66
N LEU A 75 7.30 3.50 -2.89
CA LEU A 75 5.87 3.24 -3.14
C LEU A 75 5.52 1.80 -2.78
N PRO A 76 4.48 1.59 -1.95
CA PRO A 76 4.24 0.29 -1.33
C PRO A 76 3.48 -0.63 -2.28
N GLU A 77 4.17 -1.16 -3.29
CA GLU A 77 3.63 -1.94 -4.41
C GLU A 77 2.64 -3.03 -3.98
N LEU A 78 3.02 -3.80 -2.96
CA LEU A 78 2.18 -4.86 -2.43
C LEU A 78 0.92 -4.30 -1.76
N HIS A 79 1.04 -3.26 -0.95
CA HIS A 79 -0.12 -2.66 -0.30
C HIS A 79 -1.05 -1.93 -1.29
N LEU A 80 -0.50 -1.36 -2.37
CA LEU A 80 -1.28 -0.82 -3.48
C LEU A 80 -2.08 -1.94 -4.16
N LEU A 81 -1.42 -3.06 -4.49
CA LEU A 81 -2.07 -4.23 -5.07
C LEU A 81 -3.20 -4.74 -4.19
N LEU A 82 -2.92 -4.98 -2.91
CA LEU A 82 -3.87 -5.52 -1.95
C LEU A 82 -5.05 -4.59 -1.75
N GLY A 83 -4.80 -3.32 -1.43
CA GLY A 83 -5.89 -2.42 -1.05
C GLY A 83 -6.75 -1.94 -2.22
N ILE A 84 -6.20 -1.81 -3.43
CA ILE A 84 -7.00 -1.47 -4.62
C ILE A 84 -7.72 -2.73 -5.13
N GLY A 85 -7.00 -3.84 -5.26
CA GLY A 85 -7.55 -5.11 -5.72
C GLY A 85 -8.69 -5.61 -4.83
N GLN A 86 -8.50 -5.63 -3.51
CA GLN A 86 -9.54 -6.04 -2.55
C GLN A 86 -10.78 -5.13 -2.62
N LYS A 87 -10.58 -3.80 -2.69
CA LYS A 87 -11.70 -2.84 -2.81
C LYS A 87 -12.55 -3.10 -4.06
N LEU A 88 -11.91 -3.32 -5.20
CA LEU A 88 -12.60 -3.61 -6.45
C LEU A 88 -13.30 -4.97 -6.41
N TYR A 89 -12.60 -5.98 -5.88
CA TYR A 89 -13.13 -7.33 -5.73
C TYR A 89 -14.39 -7.34 -4.85
N ASP A 90 -14.34 -6.71 -3.67
CA ASP A 90 -15.49 -6.64 -2.76
C ASP A 90 -16.67 -5.88 -3.38
N ALA A 91 -16.38 -4.80 -4.12
CA ALA A 91 -17.41 -4.06 -4.85
C ALA A 91 -18.09 -4.89 -5.94
N ILE A 92 -17.38 -5.81 -6.60
CA ILE A 92 -17.98 -6.76 -7.54
C ILE A 92 -18.88 -7.73 -6.79
N LEU A 93 -18.38 -8.36 -5.72
CA LEU A 93 -19.13 -9.38 -4.96
C LEU A 93 -20.44 -8.84 -4.36
N ILE A 94 -20.48 -7.58 -3.93
CA ILE A 94 -21.70 -6.95 -3.38
C ILE A 94 -22.84 -6.95 -4.40
N THR A 95 -22.54 -6.90 -5.70
CA THR A 95 -23.55 -6.86 -6.77
C THR A 95 -23.98 -8.24 -7.26
N MET A 96 -23.28 -9.29 -6.86
CA MET A 96 -23.54 -10.65 -7.32
C MET A 96 -24.65 -11.31 -6.50
N SER A 97 -25.46 -12.14 -7.14
CA SER A 97 -26.40 -13.03 -6.46
C SER A 97 -25.65 -14.12 -5.67
N GLU A 98 -26.35 -14.81 -4.76
CA GLU A 98 -25.74 -15.91 -4.01
C GLU A 98 -25.30 -17.07 -4.92
N ASP A 99 -26.08 -17.40 -5.96
CA ASP A 99 -25.71 -18.42 -6.95
C ASP A 99 -24.44 -18.03 -7.73
N GLU A 100 -24.31 -16.75 -8.10
CA GLU A 100 -23.12 -16.23 -8.78
C GLU A 100 -21.89 -16.28 -7.86
N LYS A 101 -22.06 -15.97 -6.56
CA LYS A 101 -20.98 -16.07 -5.57
C LYS A 101 -20.54 -17.51 -5.35
N GLU A 102 -21.47 -18.45 -5.26
CA GLU A 102 -21.16 -19.88 -5.12
C GLU A 102 -20.37 -20.38 -6.33
N HIS A 103 -20.81 -20.01 -7.54
CA HIS A 103 -20.09 -20.33 -8.77
C HIS A 103 -18.67 -19.72 -8.78
N HIS A 104 -18.55 -18.46 -8.36
CA HIS A 104 -17.27 -17.78 -8.28
C HIS A 104 -16.30 -18.44 -7.29
N GLU A 105 -16.76 -18.82 -6.10
CA GLU A 105 -15.94 -19.53 -5.11
C GLU A 105 -15.49 -20.92 -5.61
N ALA A 106 -16.31 -21.60 -6.43
CA ALA A 106 -15.88 -22.82 -7.11
C ALA A 106 -14.73 -22.57 -8.12
N ILE A 107 -14.77 -21.44 -8.85
CA ILE A 107 -13.68 -21.03 -9.74
C ILE A 107 -12.41 -20.72 -8.95
N LEU A 108 -12.51 -19.98 -7.83
CA LEU A 108 -11.34 -19.68 -6.98
C LEU A 108 -10.66 -20.95 -6.48
N LYS A 109 -11.44 -21.94 -6.01
CA LYS A 109 -10.92 -23.25 -5.61
C LYS A 109 -10.21 -23.97 -6.75
N LYS A 110 -10.81 -24.00 -7.94
CA LYS A 110 -10.19 -24.59 -9.15
C LYS A 110 -8.88 -23.89 -9.52
N LEU A 111 -8.81 -22.59 -9.34
CA LEU A 111 -7.61 -21.80 -9.55
C LEU A 111 -6.65 -21.82 -8.35
N ASN A 112 -6.91 -22.59 -7.29
CA ASN A 112 -6.08 -22.63 -6.09
C ASN A 112 -5.83 -21.21 -5.51
N ILE A 113 -6.87 -20.38 -5.48
CA ILE A 113 -6.87 -19.06 -4.86
C ILE A 113 -7.61 -19.21 -3.54
N HIS A 114 -6.90 -18.93 -2.44
CA HIS A 114 -7.45 -19.03 -1.09
C HIS A 114 -7.45 -17.66 -0.43
N ARG A 115 -8.50 -17.39 0.35
CA ARG A 115 -8.52 -16.28 1.30
C ARG A 115 -7.65 -16.64 2.50
N SER A 116 -6.99 -15.65 3.07
CA SER A 116 -6.24 -15.88 4.31
C SER A 116 -7.20 -16.03 5.48
N ALA A 117 -6.92 -17.00 6.36
CA ALA A 117 -7.57 -17.11 7.66
C ALA A 117 -7.18 -15.94 8.59
N TYR A 118 -5.99 -15.37 8.36
CA TYR A 118 -5.46 -14.17 9.00
C TYR A 118 -5.98 -12.92 8.26
N HIS A 119 -6.28 -11.82 8.97
CA HIS A 119 -6.88 -10.59 8.41
C HIS A 119 -8.33 -10.70 7.89
N GLY A 120 -9.18 -11.49 8.56
CA GLY A 120 -10.63 -11.40 8.38
C GLY A 120 -11.16 -11.83 7.01
N GLY A 121 -10.46 -12.73 6.31
CA GLY A 121 -10.89 -13.27 5.02
C GLY A 121 -10.47 -12.45 3.79
N ALA A 122 -9.51 -11.53 3.95
CA ALA A 122 -8.87 -10.84 2.83
C ALA A 122 -7.90 -11.75 2.05
N PHE A 123 -7.57 -11.37 0.82
CA PHE A 123 -6.51 -12.04 0.06
C PHE A 123 -5.12 -11.54 0.44
N GLU A 124 -4.16 -12.45 0.50
CA GLU A 124 -2.74 -12.13 0.57
C GLU A 124 -2.15 -11.78 -0.80
N GLY A 125 -0.91 -11.29 -0.82
CA GLY A 125 -0.24 -10.81 -2.02
C GLY A 125 -0.27 -11.82 -3.17
N ASN A 126 0.06 -13.08 -2.92
CA ASN A 126 0.08 -14.12 -3.95
C ASN A 126 -1.32 -14.40 -4.52
N ALA A 127 -2.33 -14.47 -3.66
CA ALA A 127 -3.71 -14.68 -4.08
C ALA A 127 -4.23 -13.48 -4.90
N MET A 128 -3.96 -12.25 -4.45
CA MET A 128 -4.39 -11.04 -5.17
C MET A 128 -3.67 -10.87 -6.52
N ARG A 129 -2.38 -11.22 -6.61
CA ARG A 129 -1.67 -11.27 -7.91
C ARG A 129 -2.33 -12.27 -8.86
N LYS A 130 -2.73 -13.43 -8.34
CA LYS A 130 -3.42 -14.45 -9.15
C LYS A 130 -4.80 -14.01 -9.58
N ILE A 131 -5.58 -13.40 -8.70
CA ILE A 131 -6.89 -12.79 -9.03
C ILE A 131 -6.72 -11.77 -10.15
N THR A 132 -5.75 -10.86 -10.01
CA THR A 132 -5.49 -9.81 -10.99
C THR A 132 -5.08 -10.42 -12.34
N LYS A 133 -4.21 -11.43 -12.35
CA LYS A 133 -3.77 -12.12 -13.57
C LYS A 133 -4.91 -12.86 -14.26
N GLU A 134 -5.70 -13.61 -13.51
CA GLU A 134 -6.76 -14.48 -14.02
C GLU A 134 -8.13 -13.79 -14.08
N VAL A 135 -8.18 -12.45 -13.95
CA VAL A 135 -9.43 -11.67 -13.82
C VAL A 135 -10.47 -11.97 -14.92
N LEU A 136 -10.02 -12.31 -16.13
CA LEU A 136 -10.91 -12.63 -17.25
C LEU A 136 -11.59 -14.00 -17.10
N GLU A 137 -11.02 -14.90 -16.32
CA GLU A 137 -11.47 -16.27 -16.08
C GLU A 137 -12.27 -16.42 -14.77
N LEU A 138 -12.38 -15.34 -13.99
CA LEU A 138 -13.03 -15.35 -12.66
C LEU A 138 -14.56 -15.36 -12.70
N GLY A 139 -15.18 -15.40 -13.88
CA GLY A 139 -16.64 -15.49 -14.01
C GLY A 139 -17.39 -14.26 -13.52
N PHE A 140 -16.73 -13.09 -13.42
CA PHE A 140 -17.37 -11.86 -13.00
C PHE A 140 -18.36 -11.29 -14.04
N PRO A 141 -19.42 -10.58 -13.60
CA PRO A 141 -20.35 -9.93 -14.53
C PRO A 141 -19.65 -8.86 -15.37
N LYS A 142 -19.62 -9.04 -16.69
CA LYS A 142 -18.89 -8.15 -17.63
C LYS A 142 -19.43 -6.71 -17.68
N SER A 143 -20.69 -6.52 -17.30
CA SER A 143 -21.34 -5.20 -17.21
C SER A 143 -21.01 -4.46 -15.91
N ASN A 144 -20.40 -5.12 -14.92
CA ASN A 144 -20.05 -4.48 -13.66
C ASN A 144 -18.88 -3.50 -13.85
N SER A 145 -19.07 -2.24 -13.45
CA SER A 145 -18.08 -1.17 -13.59
C SER A 145 -16.81 -1.40 -12.76
N SER A 146 -16.93 -2.03 -11.59
CA SER A 146 -15.79 -2.42 -10.75
C SER A 146 -15.00 -3.57 -11.38
N TYR A 147 -15.65 -4.50 -12.08
CA TYR A 147 -14.98 -5.52 -12.88
C TYR A 147 -14.19 -4.90 -14.03
N ILE A 148 -14.81 -4.00 -14.81
CA ILE A 148 -14.12 -3.28 -15.89
C ILE A 148 -12.90 -2.54 -15.33
N THR A 149 -13.05 -1.90 -14.17
CA THR A 149 -11.96 -1.19 -13.47
C THR A 149 -10.87 -2.16 -13.00
N LEU A 150 -11.21 -3.35 -12.49
CA LEU A 150 -10.24 -4.38 -12.10
C LEU A 150 -9.44 -4.90 -13.30
N VAL A 151 -10.07 -5.04 -14.47
CA VAL A 151 -9.36 -5.37 -15.72
C VAL A 151 -8.38 -4.28 -16.10
N LYS A 152 -8.72 -2.99 -15.94
CA LYS A 152 -7.76 -1.90 -16.17
C LYS A 152 -6.67 -1.85 -15.12
N PHE A 153 -6.99 -2.16 -13.86
CA PHE A 153 -6.00 -2.27 -12.79
C PHE A 153 -5.00 -3.38 -13.07
N ARG A 154 -5.43 -4.53 -13.61
CA ARG A 154 -4.52 -5.57 -14.11
C ARG A 154 -3.51 -5.00 -15.10
N CYS A 155 -3.92 -4.17 -16.05
CA CYS A 155 -2.99 -3.57 -17.00
C CYS A 155 -1.93 -2.69 -16.30
N VAL A 156 -2.29 -1.99 -15.22
CA VAL A 156 -1.33 -1.24 -14.39
C VAL A 156 -0.35 -2.19 -13.70
N VAL A 157 -0.85 -3.25 -13.07
CA VAL A 157 -0.02 -4.26 -12.40
C VAL A 157 0.96 -4.91 -13.40
N ASP A 158 0.47 -5.36 -14.55
CA ASP A 158 1.27 -6.01 -15.58
C ASP A 158 2.32 -5.07 -16.19
N SER A 159 2.03 -3.75 -16.25
CA SER A 159 2.91 -2.75 -16.87
C SER A 159 3.98 -2.20 -15.94
N CYS A 160 3.77 -2.09 -14.62
CA CYS A 160 4.76 -1.44 -13.75
C CYS A 160 4.94 -2.02 -12.35
N PHE A 161 4.22 -3.07 -11.93
CA PHE A 161 4.40 -3.65 -10.59
C PHE A 161 5.52 -4.71 -10.56
N GLY A 162 5.96 -5.18 -11.73
CA GLY A 162 7.13 -6.06 -11.84
C GLY A 162 8.46 -5.32 -11.68
N LYS A 163 9.57 -6.07 -11.85
CA LYS A 163 10.93 -5.50 -11.81
C LYS A 163 11.21 -4.50 -12.93
N HIS A 164 10.56 -4.67 -14.08
CA HIS A 164 10.74 -3.84 -15.27
C HIS A 164 9.40 -3.28 -15.73
N ILE A 165 9.42 -2.07 -16.27
CA ILE A 165 8.28 -1.47 -16.96
C ILE A 165 8.03 -2.24 -18.26
N LYS A 166 6.75 -2.47 -18.58
CA LYS A 166 6.30 -3.08 -19.83
C LYS A 166 5.27 -2.18 -20.48
N GLY A 167 5.55 -1.76 -21.73
CA GLY A 167 4.66 -0.90 -22.49
C GLY A 167 4.46 0.47 -21.85
N ASP A 168 3.34 1.11 -22.16
CA ASP A 168 2.99 2.44 -21.65
C ASP A 168 2.15 2.34 -20.35
N PHE A 169 2.86 2.24 -19.23
CA PHE A 169 2.22 2.18 -17.91
C PHE A 169 1.47 3.47 -17.56
N LYS A 170 1.88 4.64 -18.12
CA LYS A 170 1.20 5.92 -17.87
C LYS A 170 -0.20 5.90 -18.48
N MET A 171 -0.32 5.37 -19.69
CA MET A 171 -1.62 5.14 -20.32
C MET A 171 -2.45 4.08 -19.59
N ALA A 172 -1.82 3.03 -19.05
CA ALA A 172 -2.53 2.06 -18.22
C ALA A 172 -3.15 2.72 -16.96
N ILE A 173 -2.38 3.59 -16.27
CA ILE A 173 -2.86 4.35 -15.10
C ILE A 173 -3.99 5.30 -15.51
N TYR A 174 -3.84 6.02 -16.63
CA TYR A 174 -4.89 6.90 -17.14
C TYR A 174 -6.20 6.15 -17.39
N HIS A 175 -6.16 5.01 -18.10
CA HIS A 175 -7.35 4.21 -18.36
C HIS A 175 -7.96 3.63 -17.09
N PHE A 176 -7.13 3.17 -16.15
CA PHE A 176 -7.60 2.77 -14.83
C PHE A 176 -8.34 3.91 -14.14
N GLU A 177 -7.77 5.11 -14.07
CA GLU A 177 -8.37 6.27 -13.43
C GLU A 177 -9.74 6.61 -14.03
N GLN A 178 -9.86 6.62 -15.37
CA GLN A 178 -11.14 6.90 -16.03
C GLN A 178 -12.21 5.87 -15.64
N THR A 179 -11.87 4.57 -15.67
CA THR A 179 -12.82 3.52 -15.28
C THR A 179 -13.14 3.55 -13.79
N PHE A 180 -12.16 3.89 -12.94
CA PHE A 180 -12.37 3.99 -11.49
C PHE A 180 -13.37 5.11 -11.18
N LYS A 181 -13.25 6.29 -11.81
CA LYS A 181 -14.22 7.39 -11.67
C LYS A 181 -15.62 6.95 -12.09
N GLN A 182 -15.74 6.21 -13.19
CA GLN A 182 -17.01 5.69 -13.68
C GLN A 182 -17.61 4.59 -12.78
N SER A 183 -16.80 3.92 -11.96
CA SER A 183 -17.31 2.91 -11.02
C SER A 183 -18.10 3.48 -9.86
N GLY A 184 -17.97 4.78 -9.58
CA GLY A 184 -18.65 5.45 -8.47
C GLY A 184 -18.11 5.10 -7.08
N LEU A 185 -17.01 4.33 -7.01
CA LEU A 185 -16.37 3.97 -5.75
C LEU A 185 -15.66 5.17 -5.11
N SER A 186 -15.70 5.24 -3.78
CA SER A 186 -14.96 6.25 -3.02
C SER A 186 -13.44 6.13 -3.26
N CYS A 187 -12.76 7.24 -3.49
CA CYS A 187 -11.30 7.24 -3.63
C CYS A 187 -10.64 6.88 -2.29
N SER A 188 -9.86 5.79 -2.27
CA SER A 188 -8.99 5.48 -1.13
C SER A 188 -7.64 6.16 -1.29
N THR A 189 -6.88 6.29 -0.20
CA THR A 189 -5.49 6.78 -0.25
C THR A 189 -4.64 6.00 -1.25
N LYS A 190 -4.83 4.68 -1.34
CA LYS A 190 -4.08 3.83 -2.27
C LYS A 190 -4.40 4.15 -3.74
N VAL A 191 -5.67 4.38 -4.06
CA VAL A 191 -6.07 4.79 -5.41
C VAL A 191 -5.50 6.17 -5.74
N HIS A 192 -5.58 7.12 -4.80
CA HIS A 192 -4.97 8.44 -4.97
C HIS A 192 -3.46 8.33 -5.24
N VAL A 193 -2.74 7.57 -4.41
CA VAL A 193 -1.30 7.36 -4.55
C VAL A 193 -0.94 6.75 -5.91
N LEU A 194 -1.70 5.75 -6.36
CA LEU A 194 -1.51 5.17 -7.68
C LEU A 194 -1.68 6.20 -8.80
N CYS A 195 -2.77 6.99 -8.76
CA CYS A 195 -3.12 7.90 -9.86
C CYS A 195 -2.33 9.22 -9.86
N ARG A 196 -1.70 9.60 -8.74
CA ARG A 196 -1.02 10.90 -8.61
C ARG A 196 0.47 10.78 -8.37
N HIS A 197 0.91 9.79 -7.61
CA HIS A 197 2.30 9.70 -7.15
C HIS A 197 3.13 8.64 -7.87
N LEU A 198 2.49 7.63 -8.49
CA LEU A 198 3.24 6.57 -9.18
C LEU A 198 4.09 7.10 -10.34
N ILE A 199 3.52 7.94 -11.22
CA ILE A 199 4.26 8.46 -12.38
C ILE A 199 5.42 9.37 -11.94
N PRO A 200 5.22 10.37 -11.07
CA PRO A 200 6.33 11.18 -10.54
C PRO A 200 7.40 10.33 -9.85
N PHE A 201 6.99 9.39 -8.99
CA PHE A 201 7.92 8.51 -8.28
C PHE A 201 8.77 7.69 -9.24
N SER A 202 8.13 6.99 -10.20
CA SER A 202 8.84 6.17 -11.17
C SER A 202 9.79 6.99 -12.05
N THR A 203 9.45 8.24 -12.37
CA THR A 203 10.29 9.09 -13.22
C THR A 203 11.48 9.68 -12.44
N LYS A 204 11.31 9.97 -11.15
CA LYS A 204 12.33 10.66 -10.33
C LYS A 204 13.26 9.69 -9.58
N HIS A 205 12.76 8.54 -9.16
CA HIS A 205 13.44 7.68 -8.19
C HIS A 205 13.82 6.29 -8.70
N LEU A 206 13.27 5.85 -9.83
CA LEU A 206 13.62 4.56 -10.43
C LEU A 206 14.57 4.76 -11.61
N PRO A 207 15.57 3.88 -11.80
CA PRO A 207 16.34 3.85 -13.03
C PRO A 207 15.42 3.60 -14.24
N ASP A 208 15.83 4.11 -15.41
CA ASP A 208 15.07 3.97 -16.64
C ASP A 208 14.70 2.51 -16.92
N GLY A 209 13.42 2.28 -17.20
CA GLY A 209 12.87 0.95 -17.50
C GLY A 209 12.62 0.05 -16.28
N MET A 210 12.88 0.52 -15.05
CA MET A 210 12.60 -0.25 -13.83
C MET A 210 11.17 -0.01 -13.33
N GLY A 211 10.51 -1.09 -12.93
CA GLY A 211 9.18 -1.06 -12.30
C GLY A 211 9.27 -1.08 -10.77
N LEU A 212 8.13 -0.98 -10.10
CA LEU A 212 8.05 -0.95 -8.63
C LEU A 212 8.63 -2.19 -7.94
N GLY A 213 8.61 -3.35 -8.61
CA GLY A 213 9.20 -4.57 -8.09
C GLY A 213 10.72 -4.48 -7.87
N SER A 214 11.39 -3.46 -8.42
CA SER A 214 12.80 -3.18 -8.15
C SER A 214 13.07 -2.63 -6.75
N VAL A 215 12.07 -2.00 -6.12
CA VAL A 215 12.10 -1.44 -4.77
C VAL A 215 11.12 -2.16 -3.84
N SER A 216 10.91 -3.46 -4.09
CA SER A 216 9.81 -4.23 -3.51
C SER A 216 9.87 -4.35 -1.99
N GLU A 217 8.72 -4.07 -1.35
CA GLU A 217 8.46 -4.33 0.07
C GLU A 217 8.52 -5.82 0.43
N GLN A 218 8.37 -6.72 -0.56
CA GLN A 218 8.33 -8.16 -0.30
C GLN A 218 9.62 -8.68 0.35
N ALA A 219 10.76 -8.05 0.04
CA ALA A 219 12.02 -8.39 0.70
C ALA A 219 11.99 -8.04 2.20
N PHE A 220 11.39 -6.90 2.54
CA PHE A 220 11.23 -6.45 3.91
C PHE A 220 10.21 -7.31 4.67
N GLU A 221 9.06 -7.62 4.07
CA GLU A 221 8.06 -8.52 4.67
C GLU A 221 8.61 -9.93 4.89
N SER A 222 9.41 -10.45 3.95
CA SER A 222 10.08 -11.74 4.11
C SER A 222 11.08 -11.72 5.28
N ALA A 223 11.82 -10.61 5.43
CA ALA A 223 12.73 -10.43 6.55
C ALA A 223 11.98 -10.33 7.88
N LEU A 224 10.86 -9.59 7.93
CA LEU A 224 9.99 -9.49 9.11
C LEU A 224 9.35 -10.84 9.48
N SER A 225 8.80 -11.56 8.52
CA SER A 225 8.22 -12.91 8.74
C SER A 225 9.27 -13.87 9.31
N ARG A 226 10.48 -13.82 8.75
CA ARG A 226 11.62 -14.59 9.24
C ARG A 226 12.01 -14.18 10.66
N PHE A 227 12.11 -12.88 10.92
CA PHE A 227 12.40 -12.35 12.24
C PHE A 227 11.39 -12.85 13.26
N GLY A 228 10.09 -12.72 12.98
CA GLY A 228 9.02 -13.22 13.84
C GLY A 228 9.17 -14.72 14.12
N ARG A 229 9.47 -15.54 13.12
CA ARG A 229 9.71 -16.97 13.33
C ARG A 229 10.93 -17.24 14.22
N VAL A 230 12.05 -16.57 14.00
CA VAL A 230 13.27 -16.76 14.81
C VAL A 230 13.03 -16.31 16.25
N TRP A 231 12.38 -15.16 16.44
CA TRP A 231 11.95 -14.67 17.73
C TRP A 231 11.08 -15.72 18.45
N GLU A 232 9.95 -16.09 17.84
CA GLU A 232 8.97 -17.02 18.43
C GLU A 232 9.54 -18.40 18.75
N THR A 233 10.45 -18.92 17.93
CA THR A 233 10.97 -20.29 18.09
C THR A 233 12.23 -20.39 18.93
N ARG A 234 13.02 -19.33 19.06
CA ARG A 234 14.35 -19.40 19.71
C ARG A 234 14.55 -18.44 20.88
N TYR A 235 14.05 -17.22 20.77
CA TYR A 235 14.49 -16.12 21.65
C TYR A 235 13.37 -15.43 22.43
N LYS A 236 12.10 -15.75 22.16
CA LYS A 236 10.95 -15.09 22.75
C LYS A 236 11.02 -15.10 24.27
N CYS A 237 10.97 -13.91 24.86
CA CYS A 237 10.84 -13.67 26.29
C CYS A 237 9.98 -12.43 26.55
N GLN A 238 9.50 -12.28 27.79
CA GLN A 238 8.71 -11.11 28.21
C GLN A 238 9.61 -9.87 28.30
N GLU A 239 9.05 -8.67 28.07
CA GLU A 239 9.81 -7.42 28.07
C GLU A 239 10.47 -7.12 29.42
N GLU A 240 9.83 -7.54 30.52
CA GLU A 240 10.34 -7.37 31.88
C GLU A 240 11.49 -8.34 32.22
N ASN A 241 11.78 -9.30 31.33
CA ASN A 241 12.88 -10.23 31.54
C ASN A 241 14.23 -9.51 31.34
N GLU A 242 15.15 -9.64 32.30
CA GLU A 242 16.49 -9.04 32.22
C GLU A 242 17.27 -9.44 30.95
N LYS A 243 16.97 -10.61 30.37
CA LYS A 243 17.58 -11.09 29.12
C LYS A 243 16.91 -10.57 27.85
N PHE A 244 15.83 -9.82 27.95
CA PHE A 244 15.09 -9.31 26.79
C PHE A 244 15.99 -8.56 25.79
N PRO A 245 16.85 -7.62 26.21
CA PRO A 245 17.75 -6.92 25.29
C PRO A 245 18.69 -7.89 24.54
N GLU A 246 19.22 -8.89 25.24
CA GLU A 246 20.13 -9.90 24.67
C GLU A 246 19.39 -10.82 23.68
N CYS A 247 18.20 -11.32 24.05
CA CYS A 247 17.36 -12.14 23.19
C CYS A 247 16.98 -11.38 21.90
N LEU A 248 16.64 -10.10 22.01
CA LEU A 248 16.30 -9.27 20.87
C LEU A 248 17.51 -9.07 19.95
N LEU A 249 18.68 -8.74 20.51
CA LEU A 249 19.92 -8.58 19.75
C LEU A 249 20.35 -9.87 19.05
N ASN A 250 20.22 -11.00 19.73
CA ASN A 250 20.53 -12.32 19.17
C ASN A 250 19.59 -12.68 18.02
N THR A 251 18.31 -12.33 18.12
CA THR A 251 17.33 -12.52 17.04
C THR A 251 17.74 -11.74 15.79
N VAL A 252 18.10 -10.46 15.95
CA VAL A 252 18.57 -9.61 14.84
C VAL A 252 19.84 -10.21 14.20
N SER A 253 20.78 -10.65 15.03
CA SER A 253 22.04 -11.24 14.58
C SER A 253 21.81 -12.52 13.77
N ASP A 254 20.97 -13.43 14.26
CA ASP A 254 20.63 -14.70 13.59
C ASP A 254 19.92 -14.51 12.24
N VAL A 255 19.01 -13.53 12.17
CA VAL A 255 18.30 -13.20 10.93
C VAL A 255 19.27 -12.66 9.88
N ASN A 256 20.23 -11.84 10.29
CA ASN A 256 21.22 -11.20 9.40
C ASN A 256 22.34 -12.17 8.96
N PHE A 257 22.82 -13.05 9.84
CA PHE A 257 23.96 -13.93 9.57
C PHE A 257 23.66 -14.94 8.45
N VAL A 258 22.45 -15.52 8.43
CA VAL A 258 22.06 -16.50 7.40
C VAL A 258 21.80 -15.86 6.04
N ASN A 259 21.47 -14.56 5.98
CA ASN A 259 21.33 -13.84 4.71
C ASN A 259 22.67 -13.67 3.99
N PHE A 260 23.79 -13.75 4.72
CA PHE A 260 25.14 -13.69 4.15
C PHE A 260 25.54 -15.01 3.49
N ILE A 261 25.18 -16.15 4.10
CA ILE A 261 25.52 -17.50 3.60
C ILE A 261 24.69 -17.89 2.37
N ASN A 262 23.43 -17.44 2.26
CA ASN A 262 22.58 -17.76 1.10
C ASN A 262 22.81 -16.86 -0.12
N LYS A 263 23.70 -15.87 -0.03
CA LYS A 263 24.07 -14.96 -1.14
C LYS A 263 25.49 -15.21 -1.68
N SER A 264 26.24 -16.11 -1.06
CA SER A 264 27.56 -16.61 -1.48
C SER A 264 27.44 -17.97 -2.14
#